data_AF-A0AAN7FK34-F1
#
_entry.id   AF-A0AAN7FK34-F1
#
_cell.length_a   1.000
_cell.length_b   1.000
_cell.length_c   1.000
_cell.angle_alpha   90.00
_cell.angle_beta   90.00
_cell.angle_gamma   90.00
#
_symmetry.space_group_name_H-M   'P 1'
#
loop_
_entity.id
_entity.type
_entity.pdbx_description
1 polymer ?
#
loop_
_entity_poly.entity_id
_entity_poly.type
_entity_poly.pdbx_seq_one_letter_code
_entity_poly.pdbx_strand_id
1 'polypeptide(L)'
;MKPCSSLLKNLANRFQNFTIRDMFLLENQIPLAVLKLLMSLRYNNNKKVIPKMIQQFIYYLLWCIPLDEVPEDKDEEPQDDCLLKCIQSHCLLECMQKEFSKVVDGKKERTLCINCVPSYRFCLWNPSPKASKKEQDPADDCPSYRSLSELKAKGVHFKPINCSPHSLKKRKLFSFNDVEFIPGFFYAQLKLPPLILTYDTTIVWKNLVAFELSTACETQIVITSYINFLNALIANLDDVKELRSKRILLNTAGSDEEMFKFFKEISTDSIQDNSIYRNVREDIEKHCRSKIRTWAAEIIYKYFRNPWSALGLFAATAVVVLSFVQTYFTIYSGKR
;
A
#
# COMPACT_ATOMS: atom_id res chain seq x y z
N MET A 1 -31.21 15.32 -35.20
CA MET A 1 -30.27 16.20 -34.45
C MET A 1 -30.18 15.73 -32.99
N LYS A 2 -29.23 14.85 -32.65
CA LYS A 2 -28.85 14.47 -31.27
C LYS A 2 -27.31 14.40 -30.98
N PRO A 3 -26.34 14.86 -31.80
CA PRO A 3 -24.91 14.66 -31.46
C PRO A 3 -24.31 15.74 -30.54
N CYS A 4 -24.98 16.88 -30.32
CA CYS A 4 -24.37 18.03 -29.64
C CYS A 4 -24.22 17.83 -28.12
N SER A 5 -25.15 17.10 -27.48
CA SER A 5 -25.10 16.87 -26.03
C SER A 5 -23.96 15.94 -25.59
N SER A 6 -23.65 14.90 -26.37
CA SER A 6 -22.52 14.00 -26.05
C SER A 6 -21.18 14.67 -26.30
N LEU A 7 -21.06 15.49 -27.34
CA LEU A 7 -19.87 16.30 -27.61
C LEU A 7 -19.61 17.35 -26.53
N LEU A 8 -20.65 18.06 -26.07
CA LEU A 8 -20.54 19.04 -24.98
C LEU A 8 -20.19 18.37 -23.64
N LYS A 9 -20.76 17.20 -23.32
CA LYS A 9 -20.38 16.41 -22.14
C LYS A 9 -18.93 15.93 -22.22
N ASN A 10 -18.49 15.46 -23.39
CA ASN A 10 -17.11 15.02 -23.61
C ASN A 10 -16.12 16.18 -23.51
N LEU A 11 -16.47 17.36 -24.02
CA LEU A 11 -15.66 18.58 -23.87
C LEU A 11 -15.60 19.03 -22.40
N ALA A 12 -16.72 19.06 -21.70
CA ALA A 12 -16.76 19.40 -20.27
C ALA A 12 -15.91 18.43 -19.43
N ASN A 13 -16.02 17.12 -19.67
CA ASN A 13 -15.17 16.12 -19.01
C ASN A 13 -13.68 16.33 -19.33
N ARG A 14 -13.32 16.65 -20.58
CA ARG A 14 -11.92 16.95 -20.93
C ARG A 14 -11.40 18.18 -20.20
N PHE A 15 -12.15 19.28 -20.17
CA PHE A 15 -11.78 20.50 -19.44
C PHE A 15 -11.65 20.26 -17.93
N GLN A 16 -12.53 19.44 -17.37
CA GLN A 16 -12.47 19.03 -15.98
C GLN A 16 -11.20 18.23 -15.69
N ASN A 17 -10.82 17.29 -16.56
CA ASN A 17 -9.59 16.50 -16.40
C ASN A 17 -8.32 17.35 -16.51
N PHE A 18 -8.26 18.32 -17.43
CA PHE A 18 -7.13 19.27 -17.50
C PHE A 18 -7.02 20.11 -16.23
N THR A 19 -8.14 20.62 -15.73
CA THR A 19 -8.16 21.44 -14.51
C THR A 19 -7.70 20.63 -13.29
N ILE A 20 -8.20 19.40 -13.16
CA ILE A 20 -7.76 18.46 -12.12
C ILE A 20 -6.26 18.24 -12.20
N ARG A 21 -5.76 17.88 -13.39
CA ARG A 21 -4.34 17.63 -13.62
C ARG A 21 -3.51 18.82 -13.16
N ASP A 22 -3.87 20.03 -13.60
CA ASP A 22 -3.12 21.24 -13.28
C ASP A 22 -3.14 21.54 -11.78
N MET A 23 -4.26 21.32 -11.08
CA MET A 23 -4.36 21.52 -9.63
C MET A 23 -3.46 20.60 -8.79
N PHE A 24 -3.03 19.46 -9.34
CA PHE A 24 -2.17 18.49 -8.65
C PHE A 24 -0.72 18.48 -9.15
N LEU A 25 -0.36 19.34 -10.09
CA LEU A 25 1.04 19.59 -10.38
C LEU A 25 1.69 20.24 -9.16
N LEU A 26 2.87 19.76 -8.77
CA LEU A 26 3.63 20.27 -7.61
C LEU A 26 3.90 21.78 -7.74
N GLU A 27 4.14 22.24 -8.96
CA GLU A 27 4.40 23.65 -9.30
C GLU A 27 3.16 24.55 -9.23
N ASN A 28 1.96 23.96 -9.31
CA ASN A 28 0.67 24.67 -9.38
C ASN A 28 -0.12 24.57 -8.06
N GLN A 29 0.54 24.23 -6.95
CA GLN A 29 -0.14 24.11 -5.66
C GLN A 29 -0.58 25.50 -5.15
N ILE A 30 -1.90 25.70 -5.11
CA ILE A 30 -2.50 26.86 -4.46
C ILE A 30 -2.58 26.58 -2.95
N PRO A 31 -2.18 27.52 -2.07
CA PRO A 31 -2.39 27.37 -0.64
C PRO A 31 -3.86 27.09 -0.32
N LEU A 32 -4.13 26.06 0.46
CA LEU A 32 -5.49 25.62 0.78
C LEU A 32 -6.31 26.72 1.48
N ALA A 33 -5.63 27.61 2.21
CA ALA A 33 -6.23 28.82 2.78
C ALA A 33 -6.82 29.76 1.70
N VAL A 34 -6.09 29.96 0.59
CA VAL A 34 -6.55 30.75 -0.55
C VAL A 34 -7.71 30.06 -1.24
N LEU A 35 -7.62 28.74 -1.46
CA LEU A 35 -8.72 27.98 -2.05
C LEU A 35 -10.00 28.07 -1.20
N LYS A 36 -9.88 27.92 0.12
CA LYS A 36 -11.00 28.10 1.04
C LYS A 36 -11.59 29.48 0.98
N LEU A 37 -10.76 30.54 0.93
CA LEU A 37 -11.23 31.91 0.79
C LEU A 37 -12.02 32.10 -0.52
N LEU A 38 -11.51 31.61 -1.64
CA LEU A 38 -12.20 31.68 -2.94
C LEU A 38 -13.54 30.92 -2.91
N MET A 39 -13.55 29.73 -2.33
CA MET A 39 -14.78 28.95 -2.15
C MET A 39 -15.75 29.64 -1.20
N SER A 40 -15.25 30.33 -0.16
CA SER A 40 -16.09 31.03 0.80
C SER A 40 -16.76 32.26 0.19
N LEU A 41 -16.08 32.95 -0.72
CA LEU A 41 -16.66 34.03 -1.54
C LEU A 41 -17.74 33.50 -2.50
N ARG A 42 -17.56 32.32 -3.09
CA ARG A 42 -18.54 31.71 -4.00
C ARG A 42 -19.76 31.12 -3.29
N TYR A 43 -19.56 30.51 -2.11
CA TYR A 43 -20.57 29.74 -1.38
C TYR A 43 -21.00 30.41 -0.06
N ASN A 44 -20.94 31.75 0.01
CA ASN A 44 -21.41 32.56 1.15
C ASN A 44 -20.91 32.08 2.53
N ASN A 45 -19.61 31.76 2.64
CA ASN A 45 -18.96 31.32 3.88
C ASN A 45 -19.62 30.11 4.57
N ASN A 46 -20.26 29.21 3.81
CA ASN A 46 -20.85 28.01 4.40
C ASN A 46 -19.76 27.04 4.90
N LYS A 47 -19.50 27.11 6.22
CA LYS A 47 -18.42 26.38 6.91
C LYS A 47 -18.53 24.85 6.83
N LYS A 48 -19.72 24.31 6.55
CA LYS A 48 -19.93 22.85 6.38
C LYS A 48 -19.75 22.39 4.94
N VAL A 49 -20.17 23.21 3.97
CA VAL A 49 -20.16 22.84 2.54
C VAL A 49 -18.74 22.80 1.97
N ILE A 50 -17.90 23.78 2.30
CA ILE A 50 -16.55 23.90 1.70
C ILE A 50 -15.67 22.69 2.00
N PRO A 51 -15.51 22.23 3.26
CA PRO A 51 -14.73 21.03 3.55
C PRO A 51 -15.31 19.77 2.91
N LYS A 52 -16.64 19.64 2.89
CA LYS A 52 -17.34 18.50 2.25
C LYS A 52 -17.03 18.45 0.76
N MET A 53 -17.06 19.58 0.06
CA MET A 53 -16.71 19.64 -1.36
C MET A 53 -15.26 19.28 -1.64
N ILE A 54 -14.31 19.76 -0.83
CA ILE A 54 -12.88 19.42 -0.97
C ILE A 54 -12.68 17.92 -0.77
N GLN A 55 -13.32 17.34 0.24
CA GLN A 55 -13.24 15.92 0.52
C GLN A 55 -13.87 15.08 -0.60
N GLN A 56 -15.05 15.47 -1.09
CA GLN A 56 -15.70 14.82 -2.23
C GLN A 56 -14.82 14.85 -3.48
N PHE A 57 -14.17 15.99 -3.73
CA PHE A 57 -13.23 16.14 -4.84
C PHE A 57 -12.03 15.18 -4.69
N ILE A 58 -11.45 15.07 -3.50
CA ILE A 58 -10.37 14.11 -3.23
C ILE A 58 -10.84 12.67 -3.43
N TYR A 59 -12.03 12.31 -2.94
CA TYR A 59 -12.57 10.96 -3.13
C TYR A 59 -12.86 10.63 -4.59
N TYR A 60 -13.41 11.58 -5.35
CA TYR A 60 -13.62 11.44 -6.79
C TYR A 60 -12.30 11.11 -7.50
N LEU A 61 -11.22 11.80 -7.15
CA LEU A 61 -9.91 11.60 -7.76
C LEU A 61 -9.26 10.27 -7.37
N LEU A 62 -9.38 9.88 -6.12
CA LEU A 62 -8.74 8.67 -5.61
C LEU A 62 -9.46 7.39 -6.02
N TRP A 63 -10.80 7.43 -6.06
CA TRP A 63 -11.62 6.23 -6.19
C TRP A 63 -12.47 6.20 -7.45
N CYS A 64 -12.38 7.24 -8.29
CA CYS A 64 -13.23 7.41 -9.47
C CYS A 64 -14.73 7.28 -9.15
N ILE A 65 -15.15 7.65 -7.92
CA ILE A 65 -16.56 7.64 -7.51
C ILE A 65 -17.22 8.87 -8.14
N PRO A 66 -18.24 8.71 -9.01
CA PRO A 66 -18.95 9.85 -9.61
C PRO A 66 -19.48 10.80 -8.51
N LEU A 67 -19.29 12.10 -8.68
CA LEU A 67 -19.68 13.13 -7.69
C LEU A 67 -21.18 13.07 -7.34
N ASP A 68 -21.98 12.56 -8.28
CA ASP A 68 -23.42 12.34 -8.28
C ASP A 68 -23.84 11.02 -7.59
N GLU A 69 -22.93 10.08 -7.38
CA GLU A 69 -23.15 8.84 -6.61
C GLU A 69 -22.66 8.94 -5.16
N VAL A 70 -22.03 10.06 -4.78
CA VAL A 70 -21.61 10.27 -3.40
C VAL A 70 -22.85 10.54 -2.54
N PRO A 71 -23.16 9.71 -1.52
CA PRO A 71 -24.33 9.92 -0.68
C PRO A 71 -24.30 11.31 -0.06
N GLU A 72 -25.34 12.10 -0.32
CA GLU A 72 -25.64 13.27 0.50
C GLU A 72 -25.96 12.77 1.92
N ASP A 73 -24.97 12.76 2.82
CA ASP A 73 -25.28 12.61 4.24
C ASP A 73 -26.18 13.77 4.64
N LYS A 74 -27.44 13.42 4.87
CA LYS A 74 -28.37 14.20 5.66
C LYS A 74 -28.00 13.92 7.11
N ASP A 75 -27.41 14.93 7.74
CA ASP A 75 -27.40 15.11 9.20
C ASP A 75 -26.35 14.38 10.06
N GLU A 76 -25.33 13.72 9.50
CA GLU A 76 -24.17 13.30 10.30
C GLU A 76 -23.06 14.37 10.25
N GLU A 77 -22.72 14.93 11.42
CA GLU A 77 -21.50 15.73 11.57
C GLU A 77 -20.29 14.89 11.12
N PRO A 78 -19.30 15.49 10.45
CA PRO A 78 -18.07 14.80 10.13
C PRO A 78 -17.31 14.52 11.43
N GLN A 79 -17.63 13.40 12.06
CA GLN A 79 -16.90 12.80 13.17
C GLN A 79 -15.65 12.06 12.66
N ASP A 80 -15.14 12.44 11.48
CA ASP A 80 -13.93 11.92 10.88
C ASP A 80 -12.77 12.85 11.23
N ASP A 81 -11.91 12.43 12.16
CA ASP A 81 -10.66 13.09 12.55
C ASP A 81 -9.74 13.42 11.35
N CYS A 82 -9.96 12.73 10.21
CA CYS A 82 -9.26 13.00 8.97
C CYS A 82 -9.70 14.28 8.25
N LEU A 83 -11.01 14.60 8.25
CA LEU A 83 -11.50 15.84 7.67
C LEU A 83 -10.85 17.04 8.35
N LEU A 84 -10.71 16.99 9.67
CA LEU A 84 -10.06 18.05 10.44
C LEU A 84 -8.58 18.22 10.09
N LYS A 85 -7.86 17.11 9.89
CA LYS A 85 -6.43 17.11 9.49
C LYS A 85 -6.23 17.59 8.05
N CYS A 86 -7.10 17.20 7.12
CA CYS A 86 -7.07 17.67 5.73
C CYS A 86 -7.38 19.17 5.64
N ILE A 87 -8.27 19.69 6.50
CA ILE A 87 -8.53 21.12 6.63
C ILE A 87 -7.30 21.86 7.20
N GLN A 88 -6.36 21.23 7.87
CA GLN A 88 -5.16 21.92 8.38
C GLN A 88 -3.98 21.93 7.39
N SER A 89 -4.10 21.24 6.24
CA SER A 89 -3.03 21.18 5.24
C SER A 89 -2.78 22.52 4.54
N HIS A 90 -1.54 22.73 4.12
CA HIS A 90 -1.08 23.89 3.37
C HIS A 90 -1.49 23.85 1.91
N CYS A 91 -1.57 22.67 1.30
CA CYS A 91 -1.97 22.48 -0.11
C CYS A 91 -2.78 21.20 -0.32
N LEU A 92 -3.25 20.98 -1.56
CA LEU A 92 -4.05 19.81 -1.91
C LEU A 92 -3.23 18.52 -1.88
N LEU A 93 -1.97 18.56 -2.33
CA LEU A 93 -1.06 17.40 -2.27
C LEU A 93 -0.84 16.92 -0.83
N GLU A 94 -0.65 17.83 0.12
CA GLU A 94 -0.49 17.48 1.54
C GLU A 94 -1.79 16.89 2.14
N CYS A 95 -2.96 17.42 1.78
CA CYS A 95 -4.23 16.83 2.20
C CYS A 95 -4.39 15.40 1.65
N MET A 96 -4.09 15.17 0.37
CA MET A 96 -4.09 13.81 -0.20
C MET A 96 -3.07 12.89 0.48
N GLN A 97 -1.87 13.37 0.75
CA GLN A 97 -0.83 12.61 1.43
C GLN A 97 -1.29 12.12 2.81
N LYS A 98 -1.94 13.01 3.58
CA LYS A 98 -2.48 12.69 4.92
C LYS A 98 -3.61 11.67 4.88
N GLU A 99 -4.43 11.69 3.83
CA GLU A 99 -5.49 10.69 3.64
C GLU A 99 -4.94 9.26 3.55
N PHE A 100 -3.78 9.07 2.90
CA PHE A 100 -3.11 7.75 2.82
C PHE A 100 -2.24 7.42 4.03
N SER A 101 -1.83 8.43 4.79
CA SER A 101 -0.98 8.28 5.97
C SER A 101 -1.74 7.98 7.24
N LYS A 102 -3.08 7.80 7.18
CA LYS A 102 -3.94 7.53 8.35
C LYS A 102 -3.30 6.48 9.26
N VAL A 103 -2.76 6.97 10.37
CA VAL A 103 -2.18 6.19 11.45
C VAL A 103 -3.35 5.51 12.16
N VAL A 104 -3.34 4.19 12.13
CA VAL A 104 -4.07 3.35 13.09
C VAL A 104 -3.48 3.65 14.47
N ASP A 105 -4.30 4.22 15.35
CA ASP A 105 -4.12 4.41 16.79
C ASP A 105 -2.69 4.51 17.36
N GLY A 106 -2.35 5.72 17.81
CA GLY A 106 -1.66 5.91 19.10
C GLY A 106 -0.18 5.54 19.23
N LYS A 107 0.52 5.07 18.19
CA LYS A 107 1.98 4.92 18.24
C LYS A 107 2.68 6.13 17.64
N LYS A 108 3.23 6.94 18.54
CA LYS A 108 4.16 8.03 18.23
C LYS A 108 5.45 7.39 17.70
N GLU A 109 5.60 7.25 16.39
CA GLU A 109 6.83 6.76 15.78
C GLU A 109 7.56 7.86 15.01
N ARG A 110 8.89 7.78 15.14
CA ARG A 110 9.85 8.85 14.91
C ARG A 110 9.77 9.32 13.46
N THR A 111 9.68 10.63 13.25
CA THR A 111 10.10 11.29 12.03
C THR A 111 11.55 10.89 11.79
N LEU A 112 11.78 9.91 10.91
CA LEU A 112 13.12 9.62 10.45
C LEU A 112 13.46 10.71 9.46
N CYS A 113 14.33 11.64 9.88
CA CYS A 113 15.17 12.33 8.92
C CYS A 113 15.87 11.22 8.13
N ILE A 114 15.51 11.08 6.85
CA ILE A 114 16.27 10.28 5.91
C ILE A 114 17.73 10.70 6.13
N ASN A 115 18.58 9.75 6.54
CA ASN A 115 20.01 9.97 6.47
C ASN A 115 20.30 10.23 5.00
N CYS A 116 20.44 11.51 4.64
CA CYS A 116 20.84 11.95 3.32
C CYS A 116 21.98 11.05 2.84
N VAL A 117 21.74 10.27 1.79
CA VAL A 117 22.83 9.77 0.97
C VAL A 117 23.60 11.01 0.48
N PRO A 118 24.95 11.03 0.48
CA PRO A 118 25.75 12.26 0.58
C PRO A 118 25.78 13.19 -0.66
N SER A 119 24.79 13.15 -1.55
CA SER A 119 24.91 13.75 -2.88
C SER A 119 24.18 15.08 -3.10
N TYR A 120 23.53 15.67 -2.09
CA TYR A 120 23.03 17.04 -2.17
C TYR A 120 23.43 17.82 -0.92
N ARG A 121 24.64 18.37 -1.02
CA ARG A 121 25.22 19.37 -0.15
C ARG A 121 24.45 20.68 -0.33
N PHE A 122 23.28 20.82 0.30
CA PHE A 122 22.58 22.11 0.37
C PHE A 122 21.86 22.39 1.70
N CYS A 123 22.23 21.71 2.78
CA CYS A 123 21.99 22.22 4.13
C CYS A 123 23.31 22.80 4.67
N LEU A 124 23.53 24.08 4.40
CA LEU A 124 24.67 24.84 4.90
C LEU A 124 24.54 25.05 6.42
N TRP A 125 25.65 24.77 7.10
CA TRP A 125 26.10 25.38 8.36
C TRP A 125 25.53 24.88 9.70
N ASN A 126 26.23 23.92 10.32
CA ASN A 126 26.94 24.22 11.57
C ASN A 126 28.08 23.23 11.84
N PRO A 127 29.27 23.70 12.31
CA PRO A 127 30.45 22.87 12.49
C PRO A 127 30.41 22.05 13.80
N SER A 128 31.00 20.86 13.72
CA SER A 128 31.13 19.82 14.75
C SER A 128 31.66 20.33 16.11
N PRO A 129 31.49 19.53 17.19
CA PRO A 129 32.69 18.77 17.58
C PRO A 129 32.44 17.31 18.00
N LYS A 130 33.32 16.45 17.44
CA LYS A 130 33.95 15.25 18.02
C LYS A 130 33.15 13.94 18.00
N ALA A 131 33.42 13.17 16.95
CA ALA A 131 33.10 11.75 16.83
C ALA A 131 34.00 10.90 17.75
N SER A 132 33.39 10.22 18.72
CA SER A 132 33.95 9.01 19.31
C SER A 132 33.59 7.83 18.41
N LYS A 133 34.61 7.11 17.93
CA LYS A 133 34.47 5.85 17.20
C LYS A 133 33.67 4.85 18.05
N LYS A 134 32.47 4.47 17.59
CA LYS A 134 31.84 3.21 17.96
C LYS A 134 31.74 2.36 16.70
N GLU A 135 32.05 1.09 16.89
CA GLU A 135 32.15 0.04 15.88
C GLU A 135 30.97 0.04 14.90
N GLN A 136 31.31 -0.10 13.63
CA GLN A 136 30.36 -0.39 12.56
C GLN A 136 29.81 -1.79 12.79
N ASP A 137 28.51 -1.87 13.10
CA ASP A 137 27.74 -3.09 12.88
C ASP A 137 27.82 -3.46 11.39
N PRO A 138 27.99 -4.74 11.05
CA PRO A 138 28.09 -5.18 9.67
C PRO A 138 26.77 -4.86 8.96
N ALA A 139 26.92 -4.26 7.78
CA ALA A 139 25.87 -3.88 6.84
C ALA A 139 24.54 -4.64 7.01
N ASP A 140 23.49 -3.88 7.32
CA ASP A 140 22.08 -4.24 7.20
C ASP A 140 21.79 -4.53 5.71
N ASP A 141 22.18 -5.74 5.28
CA ASP A 141 22.03 -6.23 3.92
C ASP A 141 20.54 -6.51 3.71
N CYS A 142 19.81 -5.46 3.38
CA CYS A 142 18.37 -5.50 3.31
C CYS A 142 17.97 -6.47 2.18
N PRO A 143 17.34 -7.61 2.46
CA PRO A 143 17.19 -8.71 1.52
C PRO A 143 16.32 -8.29 0.34
N SER A 144 16.89 -8.22 -0.85
CA SER A 144 16.23 -7.81 -2.11
C SER A 144 14.78 -8.30 -2.18
N TYR A 145 13.86 -7.42 -2.54
CA TYR A 145 12.46 -7.76 -2.71
C TYR A 145 12.33 -8.93 -3.69
N ARG A 146 11.67 -10.00 -3.24
CA ARG A 146 11.32 -11.10 -4.14
C ARG A 146 10.19 -10.63 -5.05
N SER A 147 10.32 -10.94 -6.34
CA SER A 147 9.25 -10.70 -7.30
C SER A 147 7.96 -11.42 -6.88
N LEU A 148 6.83 -10.93 -7.36
CA LEU A 148 5.53 -11.55 -7.13
C LEU A 148 5.54 -13.01 -7.60
N SER A 149 6.13 -13.28 -8.75
CA SER A 149 6.29 -14.63 -9.30
C SER A 149 7.05 -15.56 -8.35
N GLU A 150 8.14 -15.10 -7.74
CA GLU A 150 8.89 -15.87 -6.73
C GLU A 150 8.07 -16.12 -5.46
N LEU A 151 7.39 -15.10 -4.96
CA LEU A 151 6.56 -15.22 -3.76
C LEU A 151 5.41 -16.20 -3.97
N LYS A 152 4.78 -16.18 -5.15
CA LYS A 152 3.73 -17.13 -5.55
C LYS A 152 4.28 -18.55 -5.63
N ALA A 153 5.48 -18.75 -6.17
CA ALA A 153 6.15 -20.05 -6.18
C ALA A 153 6.46 -20.57 -4.77
N LYS A 154 6.58 -19.68 -3.77
CA LYS A 154 6.74 -20.01 -2.35
C LYS A 154 5.41 -20.12 -1.58
N GLY A 155 4.27 -20.12 -2.26
CA GLY A 155 2.96 -20.29 -1.64
C GLY A 155 2.39 -19.01 -1.01
N VAL A 156 2.87 -17.84 -1.42
CA VAL A 156 2.28 -16.55 -1.01
C VAL A 156 1.17 -16.18 -2.00
N HIS A 157 -0.04 -15.96 -1.48
CA HIS A 157 -1.20 -15.54 -2.25
C HIS A 157 -1.51 -14.06 -2.01
N PHE A 158 -1.78 -13.34 -3.09
CA PHE A 158 -2.08 -11.91 -3.04
C PHE A 158 -3.58 -11.68 -2.98
N LYS A 159 -4.01 -10.77 -2.10
CA LYS A 159 -5.40 -10.34 -1.98
C LYS A 159 -5.49 -8.81 -1.83
N PRO A 160 -6.55 -8.18 -2.33
CA PRO A 160 -6.82 -6.80 -1.98
C PRO A 160 -7.32 -6.74 -0.52
N ILE A 161 -7.02 -5.66 0.19
CA ILE A 161 -7.68 -5.36 1.46
C ILE A 161 -9.18 -5.11 1.14
N ASN A 162 -10.07 -5.68 1.96
CA ASN A 162 -11.52 -5.80 1.72
C ASN A 162 -12.19 -4.53 1.16
N CYS A 163 -12.28 -4.41 -0.17
CA CYS A 163 -13.22 -3.53 -0.86
C CYS A 163 -14.62 -4.15 -0.87
N SER A 164 -15.26 -4.27 0.29
CA SER A 164 -16.70 -4.49 0.30
C SER A 164 -17.38 -3.22 -0.22
N PRO A 165 -18.44 -3.29 -1.04
CA PRO A 165 -19.31 -2.15 -1.34
C PRO A 165 -19.83 -1.46 -0.06
N HIS A 166 -19.88 -2.21 1.05
CA HIS A 166 -20.24 -1.70 2.37
C HIS A 166 -19.12 -0.90 3.06
N SER A 167 -17.85 -1.12 2.69
CA SER A 167 -16.68 -0.33 3.14
C SER A 167 -16.64 1.04 2.44
N LEU A 168 -17.02 1.10 1.17
CA LEU A 168 -17.23 2.34 0.41
C LEU A 168 -18.34 3.20 1.03
N LYS A 169 -19.45 2.59 1.48
CA LYS A 169 -20.52 3.28 2.21
C LYS A 169 -20.09 3.84 3.57
N LYS A 170 -19.09 3.24 4.23
CA LYS A 170 -18.57 3.69 5.54
C LYS A 170 -17.37 4.64 5.44
N ARG A 171 -17.01 5.12 4.24
CA ARG A 171 -15.85 6.01 4.02
C ARG A 171 -14.54 5.54 4.65
N LYS A 172 -14.39 4.23 4.93
CA LYS A 172 -13.17 3.72 5.57
C LYS A 172 -12.08 3.64 4.50
N LEU A 173 -11.35 4.73 4.38
CA LEU A 173 -10.21 4.86 3.49
C LEU A 173 -9.13 3.88 3.93
N PHE A 174 -8.62 3.07 3.02
CA PHE A 174 -7.48 2.20 3.29
C PHE A 174 -6.22 3.07 3.42
N SER A 175 -5.47 2.86 4.49
CA SER A 175 -4.15 3.44 4.68
C SER A 175 -3.15 2.62 3.87
N PHE A 176 -2.13 3.27 3.31
CA PHE A 176 -1.04 2.50 2.71
C PHE A 176 -0.20 1.79 3.79
N ASN A 177 -0.33 2.19 5.05
CA ASN A 177 0.22 1.44 6.18
C ASN A 177 -0.50 0.10 6.45
N ASP A 178 -1.67 -0.15 5.85
CA ASP A 178 -2.48 -1.35 6.13
C ASP A 178 -1.99 -2.63 5.39
N VAL A 179 -0.79 -2.62 4.79
CA VAL A 179 -0.21 -3.83 4.18
C VAL A 179 -0.03 -4.91 5.24
N GLU A 180 -0.69 -6.06 5.04
CA GLU A 180 -0.75 -7.13 6.03
C GLU A 180 -0.23 -8.44 5.43
N PHE A 181 0.73 -9.07 6.10
CA PHE A 181 1.16 -10.42 5.79
C PHE A 181 0.65 -11.42 6.82
N ILE A 182 -0.13 -12.40 6.37
CA ILE A 182 -0.72 -13.45 7.21
C ILE A 182 0.01 -14.77 6.92
N PRO A 183 0.90 -15.22 7.81
CA PRO A 183 1.59 -16.49 7.64
C PRO A 183 0.63 -17.65 7.95
N GLY A 184 0.43 -18.56 6.99
CA GLY A 184 -0.21 -19.86 7.22
C GLY A 184 0.79 -21.01 7.18
N PHE A 185 0.36 -22.23 7.54
CA PHE A 185 1.28 -23.37 7.61
C PHE A 185 1.81 -23.79 6.24
N PHE A 186 0.94 -23.92 5.23
CA PHE A 186 1.30 -24.33 3.86
C PHE A 186 1.39 -23.17 2.86
N TYR A 187 0.63 -22.11 3.09
CA TYR A 187 0.58 -20.92 2.24
C TYR A 187 0.47 -19.68 3.12
N ALA A 188 0.86 -18.53 2.59
CA ALA A 188 0.64 -17.23 3.23
C ALA A 188 -0.27 -16.35 2.39
N GLN A 189 -0.80 -15.30 3.01
CA GLN A 189 -1.57 -14.27 2.30
C GLN A 189 -0.91 -12.92 2.50
N LEU A 190 -0.63 -12.21 1.41
CA LEU A 190 -0.24 -10.80 1.43
C LEU A 190 -1.43 -9.96 0.98
N LYS A 191 -1.97 -9.16 1.90
CA LYS A 191 -3.06 -8.23 1.63
C LYS A 191 -2.50 -6.85 1.30
N LEU A 192 -2.95 -6.27 0.19
CA LEU A 192 -2.48 -4.99 -0.32
C LEU A 192 -3.63 -4.00 -0.52
N PRO A 193 -3.44 -2.71 -0.18
CA PRO A 193 -4.37 -1.65 -0.55
C PRO A 193 -4.51 -1.54 -2.08
N PRO A 194 -5.71 -1.44 -2.65
CA PRO A 194 -5.83 -1.24 -4.09
C PRO A 194 -5.26 0.10 -4.56
N LEU A 195 -4.61 0.12 -5.72
CA LEU A 195 -4.10 1.32 -6.37
C LEU A 195 -4.84 1.53 -7.70
N ILE A 196 -5.49 2.70 -7.85
CA ILE A 196 -6.21 3.06 -9.06
C ILE A 196 -5.31 3.89 -9.98
N LEU A 197 -5.12 3.38 -11.20
CA LEU A 197 -4.30 3.99 -12.23
C LEU A 197 -5.18 4.31 -13.45
N THR A 198 -5.34 5.61 -13.65
CA THR A 198 -5.99 6.25 -14.79
C THR A 198 -4.99 7.22 -15.42
N TYR A 199 -5.25 7.74 -16.63
CA TYR A 199 -4.36 8.72 -17.26
C TYR A 199 -4.12 9.92 -16.33
N ASP A 200 -5.17 10.44 -15.70
CA ASP A 200 -5.06 11.60 -14.81
C ASP A 200 -4.42 11.24 -13.46
N THR A 201 -4.77 10.09 -12.87
CA THR A 201 -4.22 9.70 -11.56
C THR A 201 -2.74 9.34 -11.63
N THR A 202 -2.21 8.87 -12.76
CA THR A 202 -0.75 8.66 -12.91
C THR A 202 0.04 9.94 -12.69
N ILE A 203 -0.48 11.09 -13.15
CA ILE A 203 0.15 12.40 -12.96
C ILE A 203 0.06 12.80 -11.49
N VAL A 204 -1.09 12.58 -10.86
CA VAL A 204 -1.29 12.84 -9.43
C VAL A 204 -0.30 12.01 -8.59
N TRP A 205 -0.14 10.72 -8.88
CA TRP A 205 0.81 9.86 -8.18
C TRP A 205 2.26 10.34 -8.33
N LYS A 206 2.69 10.72 -9.55
CA LYS A 206 4.04 11.27 -9.79
C LYS A 206 4.29 12.53 -8.95
N ASN A 207 3.31 13.43 -8.87
CA ASN A 207 3.43 14.67 -8.08
C ASN A 207 3.33 14.42 -6.58
N LEU A 208 2.57 13.42 -6.12
CA LEU A 208 2.54 13.01 -4.71
C LEU A 208 3.89 12.43 -4.26
N VAL A 209 4.53 11.59 -5.09
CA VAL A 209 5.88 11.11 -4.82
C VAL A 209 6.87 12.28 -4.79
N ALA A 210 6.84 13.17 -5.78
CA ALA A 210 7.72 14.35 -5.77
C ALA A 210 7.47 15.25 -4.54
N PHE A 211 6.22 15.42 -4.12
CA PHE A 211 5.84 16.15 -2.92
C PHE A 211 6.43 15.51 -1.66
N GLU A 212 6.23 14.20 -1.46
CA GLU A 212 6.79 13.47 -0.31
C GLU A 212 8.31 13.56 -0.28
N LEU A 213 8.98 13.46 -1.43
CA LEU A 213 10.43 13.56 -1.53
C LEU A 213 10.97 14.96 -1.26
N SER A 214 10.25 16.00 -1.70
CA SER A 214 10.62 17.40 -1.42
C SER A 214 10.36 17.80 0.04
N THR A 215 9.46 17.10 0.73
CA THR A 215 9.07 17.37 2.13
C THR A 215 9.48 16.25 3.10
N ALA A 216 10.38 15.36 2.69
CA ALA A 216 10.69 14.12 3.40
C ALA A 216 11.24 14.31 4.84
N CYS A 217 11.72 15.50 5.18
CA CYS A 217 12.14 15.84 6.54
C CYS A 217 10.97 16.15 7.48
N GLU A 218 9.80 16.49 6.93
CA GLU A 218 8.62 16.96 7.65
C GLU A 218 7.46 15.96 7.57
N THR A 219 7.42 15.15 6.50
CA THR A 219 6.32 14.25 6.18
C THR A 219 6.79 12.80 6.06
N GLN A 220 5.97 11.84 6.49
CA GLN A 220 6.23 10.42 6.23
C GLN A 220 6.12 10.13 4.72
N ILE A 221 7.04 9.33 4.19
CA ILE A 221 7.07 8.97 2.75
C ILE A 221 6.24 7.71 2.45
N VAL A 222 5.01 7.67 2.95
CA VAL A 222 4.12 6.48 2.92
C VAL A 222 3.76 6.10 1.48
N ILE A 223 3.41 7.08 0.63
CA ILE A 223 3.03 6.84 -0.76
C ILE A 223 4.22 6.33 -1.56
N THR A 224 5.37 6.98 -1.40
CA THR A 224 6.63 6.63 -2.06
C THR A 224 7.07 5.22 -1.65
N SER A 225 6.99 4.91 -0.36
CA SER A 225 7.31 3.57 0.16
C SER A 225 6.38 2.51 -0.41
N TYR A 226 5.07 2.80 -0.52
CA TYR A 226 4.10 1.87 -1.10
C TYR A 226 4.34 1.61 -2.59
N ILE A 227 4.62 2.67 -3.35
CA ILE A 227 4.95 2.58 -4.78
C ILE A 227 6.23 1.79 -5.00
N ASN A 228 7.27 2.03 -4.19
CA ASN A 228 8.51 1.27 -4.24
C ASN A 228 8.28 -0.20 -3.87
N PHE A 229 7.46 -0.48 -2.86
CA PHE A 229 7.07 -1.85 -2.49
C PHE A 229 6.36 -2.58 -3.63
N LEU A 230 5.39 -1.94 -4.29
CA LEU A 230 4.72 -2.52 -5.46
C LEU A 230 5.68 -2.72 -6.64
N ASN A 231 6.55 -1.73 -6.94
CA ASN A 231 7.54 -1.85 -8.00
C ASN A 231 8.50 -3.02 -7.79
N ALA A 232 8.86 -3.27 -6.53
CA ALA A 232 9.69 -4.40 -6.13
C ALA A 232 9.02 -5.76 -6.38
N LEU A 233 7.71 -5.84 -6.20
CA LEU A 233 6.91 -7.03 -6.54
C LEU A 233 6.79 -7.24 -8.05
N ILE A 234 6.85 -6.16 -8.84
CA ILE A 234 6.67 -6.17 -10.30
C ILE A 234 8.02 -6.32 -11.00
N ALA A 235 8.42 -7.56 -11.30
CA ALA A 235 9.64 -7.83 -12.07
C ALA A 235 9.38 -7.88 -13.58
N ASN A 236 8.18 -8.29 -13.98
CA ASN A 236 7.80 -8.44 -15.40
C ASN A 236 6.31 -8.10 -15.65
N LEU A 237 5.88 -8.19 -16.91
CA LEU A 237 4.50 -7.90 -17.33
C LEU A 237 3.48 -8.89 -16.74
N ASP A 238 3.87 -10.13 -16.47
CA ASP A 238 2.97 -11.13 -15.93
C ASP A 238 2.65 -10.87 -14.46
N ASP A 239 3.60 -10.29 -13.70
CA ASP A 239 3.33 -9.80 -12.34
C ASP A 239 2.28 -8.69 -12.35
N VAL A 240 2.31 -7.79 -13.34
CA VAL A 240 1.28 -6.73 -13.52
C VAL A 240 -0.09 -7.34 -13.83
N LYS A 241 -0.14 -8.36 -14.69
CA LYS A 241 -1.38 -9.10 -15.00
C LYS A 241 -1.94 -9.78 -13.76
N GLU A 242 -1.10 -10.40 -12.96
CA GLU A 242 -1.54 -11.06 -11.74
C GLU A 242 -2.14 -10.02 -10.77
N LEU A 243 -1.44 -8.93 -10.46
CA LEU A 243 -1.94 -7.92 -9.52
C LEU A 243 -3.27 -7.30 -9.97
N ARG A 244 -3.47 -7.13 -11.28
CA ARG A 244 -4.74 -6.67 -11.84
C ARG A 244 -5.84 -7.71 -11.71
N SER A 245 -5.53 -8.99 -12.00
CA SER A 245 -6.48 -10.10 -11.83
C SER A 245 -6.97 -10.21 -10.38
N LYS A 246 -6.11 -9.86 -9.42
CA LYS A 246 -6.41 -9.81 -7.98
C LYS A 246 -7.06 -8.50 -7.53
N ARG A 247 -7.33 -7.56 -8.44
CA ARG A 247 -7.92 -6.23 -8.12
C ARG A 247 -7.07 -5.40 -7.15
N ILE A 248 -5.75 -5.63 -7.11
CA ILE A 248 -4.80 -4.81 -6.36
C ILE A 248 -4.38 -3.62 -7.23
N LEU A 249 -4.12 -3.85 -8.52
CA LEU A 249 -3.97 -2.78 -9.50
C LEU A 249 -5.27 -2.63 -10.29
N LEU A 250 -5.90 -1.46 -10.17
CA LEU A 250 -7.12 -1.12 -10.89
C LEU A 250 -6.75 -0.18 -12.03
N ASN A 251 -6.52 -0.77 -13.19
CA ASN A 251 -6.21 -0.03 -14.42
C ASN A 251 -7.48 0.22 -15.22
N THR A 252 -7.77 1.48 -15.50
CA THR A 252 -8.90 1.89 -16.34
C THR A 252 -8.49 2.68 -17.58
N ALA A 253 -7.19 2.96 -17.77
CA ALA A 253 -6.74 3.91 -18.79
C ALA A 253 -5.59 3.46 -19.70
N GLY A 254 -4.89 2.35 -19.42
CA GLY A 254 -3.70 1.98 -20.18
C GLY A 254 -3.51 0.49 -20.46
N SER A 255 -2.43 0.13 -21.14
CA SER A 255 -2.01 -1.26 -21.32
C SER A 255 -1.18 -1.78 -20.13
N ASP A 256 -0.87 -3.07 -20.13
CA ASP A 256 -0.07 -3.70 -19.08
C ASP A 256 1.37 -3.22 -19.12
N GLU A 257 1.84 -2.94 -20.33
CA GLU A 257 3.15 -2.37 -20.64
C GLU A 257 3.27 -0.94 -20.13
N GLU A 258 2.22 -0.13 -20.30
CA GLU A 258 2.19 1.24 -19.78
C GLU A 258 2.22 1.27 -18.24
N MET A 259 1.49 0.36 -17.58
CA MET A 259 1.57 0.21 -16.13
C MET A 259 2.95 -0.23 -15.66
N PHE A 260 3.53 -1.23 -16.32
CA PHE A 260 4.87 -1.69 -16.00
C PHE A 260 5.89 -0.56 -16.12
N LYS A 261 5.85 0.18 -17.23
CA LYS A 261 6.68 1.36 -17.47
C LYS A 261 6.45 2.43 -16.41
N PHE A 262 5.20 2.72 -16.06
CA PHE A 262 4.85 3.67 -15.00
C PHE A 262 5.56 3.34 -13.69
N PHE A 263 5.48 2.08 -13.22
CA PHE A 263 6.11 1.67 -11.97
C PHE A 263 7.64 1.79 -12.01
N LYS A 264 8.26 1.49 -13.16
CA LYS A 264 9.72 1.66 -13.34
C LYS A 264 10.16 3.12 -13.41
N GLU A 265 9.32 4.02 -13.91
CA GLU A 265 9.62 5.44 -13.97
C GLU A 265 9.42 6.17 -12.64
N ILE A 266 8.34 5.83 -11.93
CA ILE A 266 7.95 6.52 -10.69
C ILE A 266 8.73 6.01 -9.47
N SER A 267 9.25 4.78 -9.52
CA SER A 267 10.00 4.21 -8.41
C SER A 267 11.34 4.91 -8.25
N THR A 268 11.65 5.28 -7.01
CA THR A 268 12.94 5.87 -6.66
C THR A 268 13.86 4.78 -6.11
N ASP A 269 14.61 4.12 -7.00
CA ASP A 269 15.51 3.01 -6.63
C ASP A 269 16.52 3.39 -5.52
N SER A 270 16.79 4.69 -5.34
CA SER A 270 17.70 5.24 -4.33
C SER A 270 17.10 5.44 -2.94
N ILE A 271 15.77 5.36 -2.77
CA ILE A 271 15.08 5.63 -1.51
C ILE A 271 14.30 4.38 -1.09
N GLN A 272 15.04 3.39 -0.62
CA GLN A 272 14.47 2.28 0.12
C GLN A 272 14.33 2.71 1.58
N ASP A 273 13.30 3.49 1.90
CA ASP A 273 12.90 3.56 3.31
C ASP A 273 12.28 2.23 3.70
N ASN A 274 13.15 1.38 4.23
CA ASN A 274 12.83 0.03 4.65
C ASN A 274 12.11 -0.02 6.00
N SER A 275 11.67 1.12 6.57
CA SER A 275 11.06 1.15 7.89
C SER A 275 9.56 0.83 7.89
N ILE A 276 8.77 1.43 6.99
CA ILE A 276 7.29 1.29 7.00
C ILE A 276 6.86 -0.17 6.83
N TYR A 277 7.47 -0.89 5.88
CA TYR A 277 7.15 -2.29 5.60
C TYR A 277 8.19 -3.27 6.15
N ARG A 278 9.03 -2.84 7.11
CA ARG A 278 10.09 -3.70 7.68
C ARG A 278 9.55 -5.02 8.20
N ASN A 279 8.55 -4.94 9.07
CA ASN A 279 7.95 -6.11 9.72
C ASN A 279 7.31 -7.05 8.68
N VAL A 280 6.59 -6.48 7.69
CA VAL A 280 5.99 -7.23 6.59
C VAL A 280 7.07 -7.97 5.80
N ARG A 281 8.19 -7.31 5.50
CA ARG A 281 9.33 -7.91 4.77
C ARG A 281 9.98 -9.02 5.56
N GLU A 282 10.24 -8.80 6.84
CA GLU A 282 10.81 -9.82 7.74
C GLU A 282 9.90 -11.06 7.82
N ASP A 283 8.59 -10.87 7.91
CA ASP A 283 7.64 -11.99 7.94
C ASP A 283 7.56 -12.74 6.61
N ILE A 284 7.58 -12.03 5.47
CA ILE A 284 7.67 -12.63 4.14
C ILE A 284 8.95 -13.44 4.03
N GLU A 285 10.08 -12.87 4.43
CA GLU A 285 11.37 -13.54 4.33
C GLU A 285 11.43 -14.77 5.23
N LYS A 286 10.97 -14.66 6.48
CA LYS A 286 10.85 -15.78 7.41
C LYS A 286 9.96 -16.88 6.82
N HIS A 287 8.89 -16.52 6.11
CA HIS A 287 8.06 -17.48 5.41
C HIS A 287 8.83 -18.19 4.30
N CYS A 288 9.51 -17.45 3.44
CA CYS A 288 10.25 -17.98 2.29
C CYS A 288 11.50 -18.79 2.69
N ARG A 289 12.15 -18.47 3.82
CA ARG A 289 13.34 -19.17 4.34
C ARG A 289 12.99 -20.44 5.14
N SER A 290 11.75 -20.62 5.60
CA SER A 290 11.39 -21.72 6.48
C SER A 290 11.45 -23.08 5.77
N LYS A 291 12.52 -23.85 6.04
CA LYS A 291 12.73 -25.22 5.55
C LYS A 291 11.61 -26.20 5.95
N ILE A 292 10.92 -25.94 7.06
CA ILE A 292 9.82 -26.77 7.56
C ILE A 292 8.61 -26.71 6.62
N ARG A 293 8.34 -25.55 6.02
CA ARG A 293 7.29 -25.42 5.00
C ARG A 293 7.69 -26.11 3.70
N THR A 294 8.97 -26.02 3.31
CA THR A 294 9.52 -26.75 2.16
C THR A 294 9.36 -28.27 2.32
N TRP A 295 9.71 -28.79 3.51
CA TRP A 295 9.51 -30.20 3.85
C TRP A 295 8.04 -30.60 3.86
N ALA A 296 7.16 -29.76 4.41
CA ALA A 296 5.72 -30.04 4.44
C ALA A 296 5.10 -30.08 3.03
N ALA A 297 5.55 -29.19 2.12
CA ALA A 297 5.14 -29.19 0.72
C ALA A 297 5.65 -30.43 -0.03
N GLU A 298 6.90 -30.84 0.21
CA GLU A 298 7.45 -32.09 -0.35
C GLU A 298 6.66 -33.32 0.14
N ILE A 299 6.31 -33.37 1.42
CA ILE A 299 5.52 -34.47 2.00
C ILE A 299 4.12 -34.50 1.35
N ILE A 300 3.45 -33.35 1.20
CA ILE A 300 2.15 -33.29 0.53
C ILE A 300 2.27 -33.76 -0.92
N TYR A 301 3.22 -33.22 -1.68
CA TYR A 301 3.38 -33.56 -3.08
C TYR A 301 3.70 -35.03 -3.30
N LYS A 302 4.58 -35.61 -2.47
CA LYS A 302 5.05 -36.99 -2.62
C LYS A 302 4.06 -38.02 -2.11
N TYR A 303 3.40 -37.76 -0.97
CA TYR A 303 2.52 -38.73 -0.34
C TYR A 303 1.04 -38.53 -0.68
N PHE A 304 0.55 -37.30 -0.82
CA PHE A 304 -0.88 -37.05 -1.04
C PHE A 304 -1.31 -37.00 -2.52
N ARG A 305 -0.37 -37.03 -3.47
CA ARG A 305 -0.68 -37.14 -4.91
C ARG A 305 -1.07 -38.56 -5.33
N ASN A 306 -0.56 -39.58 -4.63
CA ASN A 306 -0.92 -40.97 -4.84
C ASN A 306 -1.70 -41.47 -3.61
N PRO A 307 -2.98 -41.84 -3.75
CA PRO A 307 -3.79 -42.33 -2.63
C PRO A 307 -3.13 -43.48 -1.85
N TRP A 308 -2.39 -44.35 -2.54
CA TRP A 308 -1.68 -45.48 -1.94
C TRP A 308 -0.49 -45.04 -1.08
N SER A 309 0.24 -44.00 -1.51
CA SER A 309 1.33 -43.43 -0.74
C SER A 309 0.83 -42.69 0.50
N ALA A 310 -0.33 -42.04 0.41
CA ALA A 310 -0.98 -41.41 1.56
C ALA A 310 -1.42 -42.46 2.59
N LEU A 311 -2.03 -43.56 2.13
CA LEU A 311 -2.45 -44.66 3.00
C LEU A 311 -1.24 -45.30 3.70
N GLY A 312 -0.13 -45.50 2.97
CA GLY A 312 1.12 -45.96 3.54
C GLY A 312 1.69 -45.02 4.60
N LEU A 313 1.61 -43.70 4.39
CA LEU A 313 2.02 -42.70 5.37
C LEU A 313 1.16 -42.79 6.65
N PHE A 314 -0.15 -42.92 6.52
CA PHE A 314 -1.06 -43.09 7.66
C PHE A 314 -0.78 -44.38 8.43
N ALA A 315 -0.60 -45.50 7.74
CA ALA A 315 -0.27 -46.78 8.35
C ALA A 315 1.06 -46.71 9.14
N ALA A 316 2.11 -46.16 8.53
CA ALA A 316 3.40 -45.98 9.20
C ALA A 316 3.29 -45.07 10.43
N THR A 317 2.53 -43.98 10.32
CA THR A 317 2.30 -43.05 11.44
C THR A 317 1.55 -43.74 12.58
N ALA A 318 0.51 -44.52 12.28
CA ALA A 318 -0.26 -45.27 13.27
C ALA A 318 0.63 -46.29 14.01
N VAL A 319 1.50 -47.01 13.29
CA VAL A 319 2.46 -47.97 13.89
C VAL A 319 3.42 -47.27 14.86
N VAL A 320 3.93 -46.09 14.50
CA VAL A 320 4.82 -45.31 15.37
C VAL A 320 4.08 -44.87 16.63
N VAL A 321 2.87 -44.33 16.49
CA VAL A 321 2.06 -43.89 17.64
C VAL A 321 1.73 -45.07 18.55
N LEU A 322 1.32 -46.21 18.00
CA LEU A 322 1.04 -47.43 18.77
C LEU A 322 2.30 -47.93 19.49
N SER A 323 3.46 -47.88 18.84
CA SER A 323 4.74 -48.24 19.47
C SER A 323 5.07 -47.34 20.67
N PHE A 324 4.82 -46.03 20.55
CA PHE A 324 5.00 -45.09 21.67
C PHE A 324 4.03 -45.36 22.81
N VAL A 325 2.75 -45.59 22.51
CA VAL A 325 1.71 -45.91 23.49
C VAL A 325 2.04 -47.22 24.21
N GLN A 326 2.43 -48.26 23.45
CA GLN A 326 2.85 -49.54 24.01
C GLN A 326 4.05 -49.36 24.94
N THR A 327 5.09 -48.65 24.50
CA THR A 327 6.28 -48.39 25.32
C THR A 327 5.92 -47.61 26.60
N TYR A 328 5.05 -46.62 26.50
CA TYR A 328 4.56 -45.84 27.64
C TYR A 328 3.83 -46.72 28.65
N PHE A 329 2.88 -47.55 28.21
CA PHE A 329 2.16 -48.47 29.08
C PHE A 329 3.08 -49.53 29.68
N THR A 330 4.06 -50.07 28.93
CA THR A 330 5.03 -51.05 29.48
C THR A 330 5.88 -50.43 30.60
N ILE A 331 6.33 -49.18 30.45
CA ILE A 331 7.13 -48.48 31.48
C ILE A 331 6.27 -48.15 32.72
N TYR A 332 5.02 -47.73 32.53
CA TYR A 332 4.15 -47.34 33.64
C TYR A 332 3.47 -48.53 34.35
N SER A 333 3.22 -49.63 33.63
CA SER A 333 2.70 -50.88 34.23
C SER A 333 3.77 -51.68 34.98
N GLY A 334 5.05 -51.54 34.61
CA GLY A 334 6.17 -52.14 35.35
C GLY A 334 6.54 -51.43 36.66
N LYS A 335 5.83 -50.36 37.04
CA LYS A 335 6.04 -49.59 38.29
C LYS A 335 4.97 -49.85 39.37
N ARG A 336 4.13 -50.88 39.22
CA ARG A 336 3.15 -51.30 40.22
C ARG A 336 3.60 -52.49 41.03
#